data_AF-A0A9P0Z0J8-F1
#
_entry.id   AF-A0A9P0Z0J8-F1
#
_cell.length_a   1.000
_cell.length_b   1.000
_cell.length_c   1.000
_cell.angle_alpha   90.00
_cell.angle_beta   90.00
_cell.angle_gamma   90.00
#
_symmetry.space_group_name_H-M   'P 1'
#
loop_
_entity.id
_entity.type
_entity.pdbx_description
1 polymer ?
#
loop_
_entity_poly.entity_id
_entity_poly.type
_entity_poly.pdbx_seq_one_letter_code
_entity_poly.pdbx_strand_id
1 'polypeptide(L)'
;MYKLTIKKMGKLHRDFRNRLRTGFFYKTRPVGQDSGEAYVKYKGILTQDVWEDFIARSMTPEFQELSDKNKQAALLNIYPHHMGRSGYALSIPKWKDQGLLDQFLTTSEVDSTKSSVSSDDIPRHVSWFCARSGLTADGQLAFPSN
;
A
#
# COMPACT_ATOMS: atom_id res chain seq x y z
N MET A 1 0.30 28.54 1.48
CA MET A 1 1.63 28.16 0.91
C MET A 1 2.29 26.97 1.60
N TYR A 2 2.42 26.93 2.94
CA TYR A 2 3.13 25.88 3.69
C TYR A 2 2.76 24.40 3.36
N LYS A 3 1.46 24.09 3.22
CA LYS A 3 0.98 22.73 2.89
C LYS A 3 1.55 22.18 1.56
N LEU A 4 1.73 23.05 0.55
CA LEU A 4 2.28 22.65 -0.74
C LEU A 4 3.78 22.36 -0.63
N THR A 5 4.50 23.17 0.14
CA THR A 5 5.94 22.98 0.39
C THR A 5 6.22 21.65 1.08
N ILE A 6 5.48 21.29 2.14
CA ILE A 6 5.63 19.99 2.80
C ILE A 6 5.34 18.84 1.85
N LYS A 7 4.25 18.92 1.07
CA LYS A 7 3.90 17.88 0.10
C LYS A 7 5.03 17.68 -0.91
N LYS A 8 5.61 18.78 -1.42
CA LYS A 8 6.75 18.74 -2.35
C LYS A 8 7.99 18.13 -1.71
N MET A 9 8.31 18.51 -0.47
CA MET A 9 9.43 17.95 0.29
C MET A 9 9.26 16.44 0.53
N GLY A 10 8.05 16.01 0.90
CA GLY A 10 7.73 14.59 1.09
C GLY A 10 7.87 13.78 -0.20
N LYS A 11 7.48 14.35 -1.34
CA LYS A 11 7.71 13.75 -2.66
C LYS A 11 9.21 13.62 -2.96
N LEU A 12 9.97 14.70 -2.81
CA LEU A 12 11.42 14.71 -3.06
C LEU A 12 12.15 13.67 -2.19
N HIS A 13 11.80 13.57 -0.91
CA HIS A 13 12.41 12.59 -0.01
C HIS A 13 12.03 11.14 -0.40
N ARG A 14 10.80 10.90 -0.85
CA ARG A 14 10.39 9.57 -1.37
C ARG A 14 11.15 9.22 -2.64
N ASP A 15 11.24 10.16 -3.57
CA ASP A 15 11.95 9.99 -4.85
C ASP A 15 13.44 9.73 -4.60
N PHE A 16 14.06 10.41 -3.65
CA PHE A 16 15.44 10.17 -3.21
C PHE A 16 15.65 8.74 -2.69
N ARG A 17 14.85 8.28 -1.72
CA ARG A 17 14.95 6.92 -1.17
C ARG A 17 14.72 5.84 -2.23
N ASN A 18 13.77 6.07 -3.13
CA ASN A 18 13.52 5.16 -4.25
C ASN A 18 14.72 5.11 -5.19
N ARG A 19 15.35 6.25 -5.50
CA ARG A 19 16.54 6.30 -6.35
C ARG A 19 17.72 5.53 -5.75
N LEU A 20 17.92 5.63 -4.43
CA LEU A 20 18.91 4.81 -3.71
C LEU A 20 18.64 3.32 -3.90
N ARG A 21 17.40 2.87 -3.63
CA ARG A 21 17.04 1.45 -3.74
C ARG A 21 17.08 0.93 -5.18
N THR A 22 16.41 1.58 -6.13
CA THR A 22 16.31 1.04 -7.50
C THR A 22 17.59 1.25 -8.31
N GLY A 23 18.30 2.35 -8.06
CA GLY A 23 19.48 2.71 -8.82
C GLY A 23 20.76 2.05 -8.31
N PHE A 24 20.99 2.08 -7.00
CA PHE A 24 22.27 1.66 -6.43
C PHE A 24 22.21 0.27 -5.81
N PHE A 25 21.13 -0.03 -5.07
CA PHE A 25 20.98 -1.34 -4.41
C PHE A 25 20.55 -2.43 -5.40
N TYR A 26 19.35 -2.31 -6.00
CA TYR A 26 18.83 -3.30 -6.94
C TYR A 26 19.36 -3.15 -8.36
N LYS A 27 19.95 -1.98 -8.72
CA LYS A 27 20.45 -1.66 -10.06
C LYS A 27 19.46 -1.91 -11.20
N THR A 28 18.15 -1.82 -10.92
CA THR A 28 17.06 -2.03 -11.89
C THR A 28 16.82 -0.83 -12.79
N ARG A 29 17.30 0.36 -12.39
CA ARG A 29 17.24 1.57 -13.21
C ARG A 29 18.66 2.04 -13.52
N PRO A 30 18.94 2.44 -14.78
CA PRO A 30 20.23 3.01 -15.11
C PRO A 30 20.42 4.29 -14.29
N VAL A 31 21.46 4.28 -13.47
CA VAL A 31 22.00 5.51 -12.91
C VAL A 31 23.03 5.99 -13.92
N GLY A 32 22.99 7.26 -14.32
CA GLY A 32 23.85 7.79 -15.40
C GLY A 32 25.31 7.38 -15.24
N GLN A 33 26.03 7.17 -16.34
CA GLN A 33 27.34 6.47 -16.38
C GLN A 33 28.38 6.96 -15.35
N ASP A 34 28.30 8.21 -14.88
CA ASP A 34 29.21 8.80 -13.89
C ASP A 34 28.86 8.50 -12.43
N SER A 35 27.85 7.66 -12.18
CA SER A 35 27.47 7.31 -10.80
C SER A 35 28.19 6.06 -10.33
N GLY A 36 29.30 6.29 -9.62
CA GLY A 36 29.88 5.31 -8.70
C GLY A 36 28.94 4.95 -7.56
N GLU A 37 29.47 4.44 -6.45
CA GLU A 37 28.66 4.04 -5.29
C GLU A 37 27.77 5.17 -4.73
N ALA A 38 26.67 4.81 -4.08
CA ALA A 38 25.68 5.78 -3.60
C ALA A 38 26.28 6.84 -2.65
N TYR A 39 27.18 6.43 -1.76
CA TYR A 39 27.87 7.31 -0.81
C TYR A 39 28.85 8.28 -1.50
N VAL A 40 29.39 7.91 -2.67
CA VAL A 40 30.25 8.79 -3.46
C VAL A 40 29.42 9.90 -4.10
N LYS A 41 28.25 9.54 -4.67
CA LYS A 41 27.35 10.50 -5.31
C LYS A 41 26.69 11.48 -4.33
N TYR A 42 26.32 10.98 -3.16
CA TYR A 42 25.62 11.76 -2.13
C TYR A 42 26.52 12.10 -0.94
N LYS A 43 27.81 12.32 -1.22
CA LYS A 43 28.81 12.71 -0.22
C LYS A 43 28.33 13.93 0.57
N GLY A 44 28.38 13.83 1.91
CA GLY A 44 27.89 14.86 2.83
C GLY A 44 26.46 14.64 3.34
N ILE A 45 25.65 13.85 2.61
CA ILE A 45 24.31 13.42 3.07
C ILE A 45 24.36 11.95 3.51
N LEU A 46 25.11 11.13 2.78
CA LEU A 46 25.24 9.69 3.01
C LEU A 46 26.72 9.36 3.24
N THR A 47 27.04 8.78 4.39
CA THR A 47 28.36 8.22 4.69
C THR A 47 28.45 6.78 4.21
N GLN A 48 29.68 6.29 4.03
CA GLN A 48 29.92 4.91 3.62
C GLN A 48 29.37 3.91 4.66
N ASP A 49 29.67 4.12 5.94
CA ASP A 49 29.21 3.23 7.02
C ASP A 49 27.68 3.09 7.05
N VAL A 50 26.96 4.20 6.88
CA VAL A 50 25.48 4.20 6.84
C VAL A 50 24.95 3.47 5.61
N TRP A 51 25.67 3.54 4.49
CA TRP A 51 25.31 2.82 3.27
C TRP A 51 25.54 1.31 3.40
N GLU A 52 26.66 0.91 3.98
CA GLU A 52 26.99 -0.50 4.24
C GLU A 52 26.03 -1.13 5.24
N ASP A 53 25.72 -0.44 6.34
CA ASP A 53 24.71 -0.85 7.32
C ASP A 53 23.33 -1.03 6.66
N PHE A 54 22.97 -0.12 5.75
CA PHE A 54 21.72 -0.20 5.02
C PHE A 54 21.67 -1.44 4.12
N ILE A 55 22.76 -1.75 3.42
CA ILE A 55 22.87 -2.96 2.59
C ILE A 55 22.75 -4.20 3.47
N ALA A 56 23.52 -4.27 4.56
CA ALA A 56 23.52 -5.41 5.47
C ALA A 56 22.12 -5.70 6.01
N ARG A 57 21.42 -4.68 6.51
CA ARG A 57 20.04 -4.81 7.01
C ARG A 57 19.07 -5.24 5.92
N SER A 58 19.21 -4.68 4.71
CA SER A 58 18.30 -4.97 3.60
C SER A 58 18.50 -6.37 2.99
N MET A 59 19.66 -7.00 3.21
CA MET A 59 19.97 -8.35 2.74
C MET A 59 19.57 -9.45 3.74
N THR A 60 19.14 -9.09 4.96
CA THR A 60 18.65 -10.09 5.92
C THR A 60 17.43 -10.84 5.37
N PRO A 61 17.33 -12.17 5.61
CA PRO A 61 16.21 -12.97 5.10
C PRO A 61 14.88 -12.47 5.64
N GLU A 62 14.82 -12.12 6.93
CA GLU A 62 13.62 -11.56 7.57
C GLU A 62 13.10 -10.31 6.85
N PHE A 63 14.01 -9.42 6.42
CA PHE A 63 13.63 -8.22 5.70
C PHE A 63 13.12 -8.50 4.29
N GLN A 64 13.72 -9.48 3.60
CA GLN A 64 13.27 -9.90 2.28
C GLN A 64 11.89 -10.57 2.33
N GLU A 65 11.70 -11.49 3.27
CA GLU A 65 10.41 -12.14 3.52
C GLU A 65 9.32 -11.12 3.85
N LEU A 66 9.61 -10.18 4.75
CA LEU A 66 8.67 -9.11 5.10
C LEU A 66 8.38 -8.21 3.90
N SER A 67 9.40 -7.87 3.11
CA SER A 67 9.24 -7.09 1.88
C SER A 67 8.32 -7.81 0.89
N ASP A 68 8.52 -9.10 0.67
CA ASP A 68 7.75 -9.87 -0.31
C ASP A 68 6.33 -10.14 0.16
N LYS A 69 6.13 -10.43 1.45
CA LYS A 69 4.79 -10.48 2.07
C LYS A 69 4.04 -9.16 1.89
N ASN A 70 4.71 -8.03 2.09
CA ASN A 70 4.09 -6.71 1.90
C ASN A 70 3.75 -6.43 0.43
N LYS A 71 4.60 -6.87 -0.52
CA LYS A 71 4.31 -6.77 -1.96
C LYS A 71 3.09 -7.61 -2.34
N GLN A 72 3.03 -8.87 -1.89
CA GLN A 72 1.90 -9.76 -2.14
C GLN A 72 0.61 -9.17 -1.55
N ALA A 73 0.65 -8.72 -0.28
CA ALA A 73 -0.51 -8.09 0.36
C ALA A 73 -0.97 -6.81 -0.35
N ALA A 74 -0.07 -6.07 -1.02
CA ALA A 74 -0.42 -4.90 -1.81
C ALA A 74 -1.07 -5.26 -3.15
N LEU A 75 -0.66 -6.37 -3.79
CA LEU A 75 -1.28 -6.85 -5.03
C LEU A 75 -2.74 -7.29 -4.83
N LEU A 76 -3.07 -7.82 -3.65
CA LEU A 76 -4.43 -8.25 -3.30
C LEU A 76 -5.37 -7.07 -3.01
N ASN A 77 -4.88 -5.83 -3.01
CA ASN A 77 -5.67 -4.65 -2.69
C ASN A 77 -6.32 -4.06 -3.96
N ILE A 78 -7.50 -4.57 -4.32
CA ILE A 78 -8.27 -4.19 -5.51
C ILE A 78 -8.70 -2.70 -5.43
N TYR A 79 -9.06 -2.24 -4.23
CA TYR A 79 -9.48 -0.86 -3.99
C TYR A 79 -8.54 -0.18 -2.98
N PRO A 80 -7.48 0.52 -3.44
CA PRO A 80 -6.52 1.16 -2.56
C PRO A 80 -7.16 2.15 -1.60
N HIS A 81 -6.90 1.99 -0.30
CA HIS A 81 -7.33 2.96 0.70
C HIS A 81 -6.52 4.24 0.56
N HIS A 82 -7.20 5.38 0.38
CA HIS A 82 -6.57 6.67 0.53
C HIS A 82 -6.64 7.08 2.01
N MET A 83 -5.49 7.21 2.68
CA MET A 83 -5.37 7.58 4.11
C MET A 83 -5.79 9.03 4.43
N GLY A 84 -6.85 9.53 3.80
CA GLY A 84 -7.50 10.80 4.11
C GLY A 84 -8.78 10.58 4.92
N ARG A 85 -9.41 11.69 5.33
CA ARG A 85 -10.65 11.70 6.13
C ARG A 85 -11.80 10.92 5.49
N SER A 86 -11.77 10.75 4.17
CA SER A 86 -12.82 10.07 3.41
C SER A 86 -12.61 8.56 3.27
N GLY A 87 -11.47 7.99 3.68
CA GLY A 87 -11.20 6.54 3.62
C GLY A 87 -11.66 5.85 2.33
N TYR A 88 -12.68 5.00 2.44
CA TYR A 88 -13.31 4.25 1.33
C TYR A 88 -14.58 4.89 0.75
N ALA A 89 -14.92 6.15 1.10
CA ALA A 89 -16.15 6.81 0.66
C ALA A 89 -16.37 6.80 -0.86
N LEU A 90 -15.30 6.82 -1.66
CA LEU A 90 -15.40 6.76 -3.13
C LEU A 90 -15.60 5.33 -3.67
N SER A 91 -15.24 4.31 -2.88
CA SER A 91 -15.38 2.90 -3.24
C SER A 91 -16.69 2.30 -2.76
N ILE A 92 -17.26 2.82 -1.66
CA ILE A 92 -18.52 2.36 -1.08
C ILE A 92 -19.67 2.31 -2.10
N PRO A 93 -19.93 3.35 -2.92
CA PRO A 93 -20.98 3.28 -3.94
C PRO A 93 -20.75 2.15 -4.94
N LYS A 94 -19.50 1.95 -5.38
CA LYS A 94 -19.15 0.88 -6.32
C LYS A 94 -19.38 -0.51 -5.74
N TRP A 95 -19.06 -0.69 -4.45
CA TRP A 95 -19.29 -1.96 -3.76
C TRP A 95 -20.77 -2.25 -3.56
N LYS A 96 -21.58 -1.20 -3.36
CA LYS A 96 -23.04 -1.31 -3.28
C LYS A 96 -23.64 -1.72 -4.62
N ASP A 97 -23.22 -1.07 -5.72
CA ASP A 97 -23.70 -1.40 -7.07
C ASP A 97 -23.32 -2.83 -7.48
N GLN A 98 -22.18 -3.32 -7.00
CA GLN A 98 -21.71 -4.70 -7.21
C GLN A 98 -22.39 -5.72 -6.27
N GLY A 99 -23.19 -5.30 -5.29
CA GLY A 99 -23.79 -6.17 -4.28
C GLY A 99 -22.80 -6.76 -3.27
N LEU A 100 -21.55 -6.26 -3.24
CA LEU A 100 -20.48 -6.78 -2.39
C LEU A 100 -20.75 -6.48 -0.90
N LEU A 101 -21.27 -5.29 -0.60
CA LEU A 101 -21.59 -4.87 0.78
C LEU A 101 -22.69 -5.73 1.40
N ASP A 102 -23.73 -6.04 0.63
CA ASP A 102 -24.88 -6.79 1.13
C ASP A 102 -24.49 -8.24 1.47
N GLN A 103 -23.60 -8.86 0.68
CA GLN A 103 -23.09 -10.21 0.98
C GLN A 103 -22.25 -10.26 2.26
N PHE A 104 -21.42 -9.23 2.51
CA PHE A 104 -20.59 -9.18 3.72
C PHE A 104 -21.37 -8.81 4.99
N LEU A 105 -22.35 -7.91 4.89
CA LEU A 105 -23.21 -7.57 6.02
C LEU A 105 -24.09 -8.77 6.41
N THR A 106 -24.63 -9.49 5.41
CA THR A 106 -25.45 -10.70 5.63
C THR A 106 -24.65 -11.85 6.27
N THR A 107 -23.37 -11.99 5.95
CA THR A 107 -22.51 -13.04 6.56
C THR A 107 -22.01 -12.66 7.95
N SER A 108 -22.02 -11.37 8.32
CA SER A 108 -21.70 -10.91 9.68
C SER A 108 -22.88 -10.94 10.65
N GLU A 109 -24.12 -10.98 10.15
CA GLU A 109 -25.33 -11.03 10.98
C GLU A 109 -25.72 -12.49 11.30
N VAL A 110 -25.10 -13.02 12.37
CA VAL A 110 -25.89 -13.81 13.32
C VAL A 110 -26.66 -12.75 14.13
N ASP A 111 -27.99 -12.80 14.05
CA ASP A 111 -28.98 -11.91 14.66
C ASP A 111 -29.42 -10.68 13.84
N SER A 112 -30.50 -10.94 13.09
CA SER A 112 -31.42 -9.98 12.50
C SER A 112 -31.84 -8.88 13.48
N THR A 113 -31.61 -7.62 13.12
CA THR A 113 -32.67 -6.59 13.17
C THR A 113 -32.36 -5.50 12.14
N LYS A 114 -33.33 -5.26 11.26
CA LYS A 114 -33.28 -4.25 10.20
C LYS A 114 -32.76 -2.90 10.72
N SER A 115 -31.64 -2.45 10.20
CA SER A 115 -31.22 -1.06 10.27
C SER A 115 -30.71 -0.62 8.90
N SER A 116 -31.22 0.51 8.43
CA SER A 116 -30.73 1.19 7.23
C SER A 116 -29.31 1.68 7.53
N VAL A 117 -28.31 0.87 7.17
CA VAL A 117 -26.90 1.21 7.39
C VAL A 117 -26.55 2.40 6.49
N SER A 118 -26.33 3.57 7.10
CA SER A 118 -25.78 4.74 6.43
C SER A 118 -24.38 4.43 5.91
N SER A 119 -23.91 5.12 4.86
CA SER A 119 -22.52 4.99 4.39
C SER A 119 -21.48 5.28 5.49
N ASP A 120 -21.88 5.95 6.57
CA ASP A 120 -21.03 6.27 7.73
C ASP A 120 -20.93 5.13 8.76
N ASP A 121 -21.80 4.10 8.69
CA ASP A 121 -21.91 3.03 9.68
C ASP A 121 -21.29 1.69 9.25
N ILE A 122 -20.63 1.64 8.07
CA ILE A 122 -19.99 0.42 7.60
C ILE A 122 -18.76 0.14 8.49
N PRO A 123 -18.70 -1.01 9.19
CA PRO A 123 -17.56 -1.34 10.02
C PRO A 123 -16.26 -1.36 9.21
N ARG A 124 -15.19 -0.82 9.78
CA ARG A 124 -13.89 -0.72 9.10
C ARG A 124 -13.36 -2.07 8.57
N HIS A 125 -13.66 -3.16 9.27
CA HIS A 125 -13.27 -4.51 8.84
C HIS A 125 -14.02 -4.94 7.58
N VAL A 126 -15.32 -4.65 7.45
CA VAL A 126 -16.12 -4.90 6.24
C VAL A 126 -15.53 -4.12 5.06
N SER A 127 -15.22 -2.83 5.24
CA SER A 127 -14.59 -2.04 4.18
C SER A 127 -13.21 -2.58 3.77
N TRP A 128 -12.44 -3.11 4.72
CA TRP A 128 -11.15 -3.73 4.43
C TRP A 128 -11.29 -5.02 3.61
N PHE A 129 -12.30 -5.85 3.92
CA PHE A 129 -12.63 -7.04 3.14
C PHE A 129 -13.13 -6.68 1.74
N CYS A 130 -14.11 -5.78 1.63
CA CYS A 130 -14.61 -5.31 0.34
C CYS A 130 -13.50 -4.71 -0.56
N ALA A 131 -12.51 -4.08 0.05
CA ALA A 131 -11.38 -3.52 -0.69
C ALA A 131 -10.44 -4.57 -1.31
N ARG A 132 -10.49 -5.81 -0.81
CA ARG A 132 -9.58 -6.91 -1.18
C ARG A 132 -10.27 -8.10 -1.84
N SER A 133 -11.60 -8.08 -1.87
CA SER A 133 -12.44 -9.13 -2.46
C SER A 133 -13.07 -8.65 -3.76
N GLY A 134 -13.17 -9.57 -4.72
CA GLY A 134 -13.94 -9.38 -5.95
C GLY A 134 -15.15 -10.31 -5.97
N LEU A 135 -15.98 -10.20 -7.02
CA LEU A 135 -17.02 -11.19 -7.31
C LEU A 135 -16.51 -12.14 -8.40
N THR A 136 -16.70 -13.44 -8.17
CA THR A 136 -16.51 -14.48 -9.19
C THR A 136 -17.66 -14.41 -10.21
N ALA A 137 -17.49 -15.00 -11.40
CA ALA A 137 -18.54 -15.04 -12.44
C ALA A 137 -19.87 -15.62 -11.94
N ASP A 138 -19.84 -16.48 -10.92
CA ASP A 138 -21.00 -17.09 -10.28
C ASP A 138 -21.65 -16.22 -9.19
N GLY A 139 -21.19 -14.96 -9.02
CA GLY A 139 -21.75 -14.01 -8.06
C GLY A 139 -21.34 -14.22 -6.60
N GLN A 140 -20.38 -15.12 -6.34
CA GLN A 140 -19.82 -15.38 -5.01
C GLN A 140 -18.59 -14.51 -4.72
N LEU A 141 -18.34 -14.23 -3.43
CA LEU A 141 -17.15 -13.52 -2.97
C LEU A 141 -15.87 -14.32 -3.25
N ALA A 142 -14.99 -13.76 -4.08
CA ALA A 142 -13.64 -14.24 -4.24
C ALA A 142 -12.80 -13.69 -3.08
N PHE A 143 -12.45 -14.57 -2.14
CA PHE A 143 -11.49 -14.25 -1.10
C PHE A 143 -10.07 -14.36 -1.65
N PRO A 144 -9.20 -13.37 -1.37
CA PRO A 144 -7.78 -13.53 -1.66
C PRO A 144 -7.24 -14.66 -0.77
N SER A 145 -6.69 -15.71 -1.40
CA SER A 145 -5.96 -16.77 -0.70
C SER A 145 -4.76 -16.16 0.02
N ASN A 146 -4.68 -16.34 1.34
CA ASN A 146 -3.53 -15.93 2.17
C ASN A 146 -2.28 -16.75 1.87
#